data_AF-A0A7W0R9T4-F1
#
_entry.id   AF-A0A7W0R9T4-F1
#
_cell.length_a   1.000
_cell.length_b   1.000
_cell.length_c   1.000
_cell.angle_alpha   90.00
_cell.angle_beta   90.00
_cell.angle_gamma   90.00
#
_symmetry.space_group_name_H-M   'P 1'
#
loop_
_entity.id
_entity.type
_entity.pdbx_description
1 polymer ?
#
loop_
_entity_poly.entity_id
_entity_poly.type
_entity_poly.pdbx_seq_one_letter_code
_entity_poly.pdbx_strand_id
1 'polypeptide(L)'
;PSSIEIPLSYDRRRLDEAMKKIAGNGLKPQEILEAPEGADGPAELKYRAHVAFSTAYDMLRQLEQVHNRRKAFVYISNGYDFNPFADSRQKANNERFQRFSRTGEDDGSSSSDTNPFSNQNNRFAEADLIAQLAELTRQANRANASLYTIDPRGLVGGPDLDEKIDMVEWQNHVTSTQNSLRTLAELTGGIAVVNQNDFGKALKRIDAETSDYYIVGYYSNNPDPLKKRRKIEVKVNRKGMNIFHRSEYRLRPPDTPAVKK
;
A
#
# COMPACT_ATOMS: atom_id res chain seq x y z
N PRO A 1 -10.04 -1.24 16.44
CA PRO A 1 -10.49 -1.46 15.04
C PRO A 1 -11.64 -2.46 14.99
N SER A 2 -12.76 -2.12 14.35
CA SER A 2 -13.78 -3.12 14.03
C SER A 2 -13.29 -3.99 12.86
N SER A 3 -13.30 -5.31 13.05
CA SER A 3 -13.09 -6.27 11.95
C SER A 3 -14.45 -6.83 11.56
N ILE A 4 -14.89 -6.54 10.35
CA ILE A 4 -16.16 -7.03 9.81
C ILE A 4 -15.82 -7.78 8.53
N GLU A 5 -16.02 -9.10 8.58
CA GLU A 5 -15.91 -9.96 7.41
C GLU A 5 -17.31 -10.38 6.99
N ILE A 6 -17.60 -10.22 5.70
CA ILE A 6 -18.84 -10.70 5.11
C ILE A 6 -18.49 -11.70 4.02
N PRO A 7 -18.97 -12.95 4.11
CA PRO A 7 -18.78 -13.94 3.05
C PRO A 7 -19.32 -13.44 1.71
N LEU A 8 -18.70 -13.88 0.63
CA LEU A 8 -19.15 -13.56 -0.73
C LEU A 8 -20.65 -13.83 -0.90
N SER A 9 -21.38 -12.81 -1.32
CA SER A 9 -22.83 -12.85 -1.45
C SER A 9 -23.29 -12.01 -2.63
N TYR A 10 -24.39 -12.41 -3.25
CA TYR A 10 -25.12 -11.61 -4.23
C TYR A 10 -26.08 -10.61 -3.57
N ASP A 11 -26.35 -10.77 -2.26
CA ASP A 11 -27.24 -9.88 -1.51
C ASP A 11 -26.54 -8.55 -1.19
N ARG A 12 -26.90 -7.51 -1.93
CA ARG A 12 -26.37 -6.15 -1.76
C ARG A 12 -26.72 -5.55 -0.39
N ARG A 13 -27.80 -5.98 0.26
CA ARG A 13 -28.20 -5.44 1.57
C ARG A 13 -27.15 -5.72 2.64
N ARG A 14 -26.41 -6.82 2.51
CA ARG A 14 -25.30 -7.13 3.41
C ARG A 14 -24.20 -6.08 3.37
N LEU A 15 -23.94 -5.47 2.22
CA LEU A 15 -22.98 -4.36 2.10
C LEU A 15 -23.49 -3.13 2.86
N ASP A 16 -24.76 -2.76 2.70
CA ASP A 16 -25.37 -1.61 3.38
C ASP A 16 -25.35 -1.80 4.92
N GLU A 17 -25.59 -3.01 5.39
CA GLU A 17 -25.48 -3.37 6.81
C GLU A 17 -24.03 -3.30 7.32
N ALA A 18 -23.06 -3.72 6.51
CA ALA A 18 -21.64 -3.62 6.82
C ALA A 18 -21.22 -2.17 6.98
N MET A 19 -21.60 -1.32 6.02
CA MET A 19 -21.22 0.09 5.97
C MET A 19 -21.56 0.84 7.26
N LYS A 20 -22.71 0.54 7.86
CA LYS A 20 -23.13 1.15 9.13
C LYS A 20 -22.26 0.77 10.34
N LYS A 21 -21.48 -0.31 10.23
CA LYS A 21 -20.63 -0.84 11.29
C LYS A 21 -19.15 -0.52 11.07
N ILE A 22 -18.79 0.01 9.89
CA ILE A 22 -17.42 0.42 9.59
C ILE A 22 -17.07 1.61 10.48
N ALA A 23 -16.06 1.44 11.33
CA ALA A 23 -15.47 2.51 12.12
C ALA A 23 -13.96 2.45 11.91
N GLY A 24 -13.37 3.57 11.55
CA GLY A 24 -11.92 3.69 11.33
C GLY A 24 -11.33 4.71 12.28
N ASN A 25 -10.13 4.42 12.79
CA ASN A 25 -9.24 5.41 13.37
C ASN A 25 -7.96 5.45 12.52
N GLY A 26 -7.66 6.62 11.96
CA GLY A 26 -6.35 6.91 11.36
C GLY A 26 -5.43 7.49 12.43
N LEU A 27 -4.12 7.28 12.30
CA LEU A 27 -3.15 7.99 13.11
C LEU A 27 -2.98 9.40 12.57
N LYS A 28 -3.04 10.39 13.46
CA LYS A 28 -2.66 11.76 13.12
C LYS A 28 -1.14 11.86 12.97
N PRO A 29 -0.64 12.76 12.12
CA PRO A 29 0.80 13.00 12.02
C PRO A 29 1.46 13.32 13.36
N GLN A 30 0.80 14.09 14.25
CA GLN A 30 1.31 14.29 15.61
C GLN A 30 1.41 12.99 16.44
N GLU A 31 0.43 12.10 16.36
CA GLU A 31 0.48 10.79 17.04
C GLU A 31 1.62 9.92 16.49
N ILE A 32 1.92 10.05 15.19
CA ILE A 32 3.05 9.38 14.53
C ILE A 32 4.39 9.93 15.04
N LEU A 33 4.48 11.24 15.28
CA LEU A 33 5.69 11.87 15.83
C LEU A 33 5.95 11.47 17.29
N GLU A 34 4.88 11.26 18.07
CA GLU A 34 4.96 10.91 19.49
C GLU A 34 5.02 9.39 19.74
N ALA A 35 4.75 8.58 18.70
CA ALA A 35 4.73 7.13 18.80
C ALA A 35 6.11 6.56 19.19
N PRO A 36 6.16 5.50 20.02
CA PRO A 36 7.40 4.80 20.32
C PRO A 36 8.08 4.27 19.04
N GLU A 37 9.37 4.56 18.90
CA GLU A 37 10.17 4.13 17.75
C GLU A 37 10.70 2.70 17.93
N GLY A 38 10.53 1.88 16.89
CA GLY A 38 11.32 0.67 16.68
C GLY A 38 12.47 0.93 15.71
N ALA A 39 13.25 -0.12 15.41
CA ALA A 39 14.38 -0.05 14.48
C ALA A 39 13.98 0.41 13.06
N ASP A 40 12.71 0.30 12.66
CA ASP A 40 12.24 0.62 11.31
C ASP A 40 11.09 1.66 11.32
N GLY A 41 11.00 2.49 12.35
CA GLY A 41 9.94 3.50 12.49
C GLY A 41 8.83 3.11 13.48
N PRO A 42 7.67 3.80 13.45
CA PRO A 42 6.62 3.62 14.44
C PRO A 42 5.96 2.24 14.32
N ALA A 43 6.04 1.44 15.39
CA ALA A 43 5.57 0.05 15.39
C ALA A 43 4.06 -0.07 15.07
N GLU A 44 3.25 0.89 15.52
CA GLU A 44 1.81 0.91 15.29
C GLU A 44 1.44 1.10 13.81
N LEU A 45 2.20 1.92 13.06
CA LEU A 45 2.00 2.09 11.62
C LEU A 45 2.23 0.77 10.88
N LYS A 46 3.34 0.10 11.17
CA LYS A 46 3.67 -1.20 10.59
C LYS A 46 2.62 -2.26 10.94
N TYR A 47 2.21 -2.33 12.20
CA TYR A 47 1.19 -3.27 12.65
C TYR A 47 -0.12 -3.07 11.88
N ARG A 48 -0.60 -1.83 11.75
CA ARG A 48 -1.83 -1.52 10.99
C ARG A 48 -1.71 -1.86 9.51
N ALA A 49 -0.58 -1.54 8.90
CA ALA A 49 -0.33 -1.90 7.51
C ALA A 49 -0.30 -3.42 7.31
N HIS A 50 0.35 -4.14 8.20
CA HIS A 50 0.40 -5.60 8.17
C HIS A 50 -1.00 -6.22 8.25
N VAL A 51 -1.83 -5.77 9.19
CA VAL A 51 -3.22 -6.24 9.32
C VAL A 51 -4.04 -5.96 8.06
N ALA A 52 -3.86 -4.79 7.44
CA ALA A 52 -4.52 -4.46 6.18
C ALA A 52 -4.07 -5.37 5.02
N PHE A 53 -2.76 -5.61 4.91
CA PHE A 53 -2.21 -6.49 3.88
C PHE A 53 -2.57 -7.96 4.10
N SER A 54 -2.54 -8.47 5.33
CA SER A 54 -2.92 -9.84 5.64
C SER A 54 -4.40 -10.08 5.32
N THR A 55 -5.27 -9.14 5.71
CA THR A 55 -6.71 -9.22 5.42
C THR A 55 -6.96 -9.23 3.92
N ALA A 56 -6.33 -8.32 3.17
CA ALA A 56 -6.47 -8.26 1.73
C ALA A 56 -5.91 -9.52 1.04
N TYR A 57 -4.79 -10.04 1.53
CA TYR A 57 -4.20 -11.30 1.06
C TYR A 57 -5.17 -12.47 1.23
N ASP A 58 -5.79 -12.60 2.41
CA ASP A 58 -6.74 -13.67 2.70
C ASP A 58 -8.00 -13.57 1.83
N MET A 59 -8.53 -12.35 1.64
CA MET A 59 -9.63 -12.12 0.71
C MET A 59 -9.27 -12.51 -0.74
N LEU A 60 -8.07 -12.15 -1.20
CA LEU A 60 -7.59 -12.55 -2.53
C LEU A 60 -7.45 -14.06 -2.67
N ARG A 61 -7.00 -14.75 -1.61
CA ARG A 61 -6.92 -16.21 -1.58
C ARG A 61 -8.31 -16.86 -1.64
N GLN A 62 -9.30 -16.31 -0.94
CA GLN A 62 -10.69 -16.76 -1.08
C GLN A 62 -11.20 -16.53 -2.51
N LEU A 63 -10.87 -15.37 -3.10
CA LEU A 63 -11.23 -15.04 -4.48
C LEU A 63 -10.59 -16.00 -5.50
N GLU A 64 -9.42 -16.59 -5.23
CA GLU A 64 -8.78 -17.59 -6.12
C GLU A 64 -9.71 -18.77 -6.46
N GLN A 65 -10.57 -19.17 -5.53
CA GLN A 65 -11.55 -20.27 -5.69
C GLN A 65 -12.63 -19.96 -6.73
N VAL A 66 -12.85 -18.67 -7.03
CA VAL A 66 -13.84 -18.25 -8.01
C VAL A 66 -13.21 -18.32 -9.41
N HIS A 67 -13.45 -19.40 -10.15
CA HIS A 67 -12.81 -19.60 -11.44
C HIS A 67 -13.48 -18.82 -12.60
N ASN A 68 -12.77 -18.73 -13.73
CA ASN A 68 -13.30 -18.28 -15.04
C ASN A 68 -13.90 -16.87 -15.10
N ARG A 69 -13.51 -15.96 -14.20
CA ARG A 69 -13.93 -14.57 -14.27
C ARG A 69 -12.85 -13.61 -13.79
N ARG A 70 -12.81 -12.42 -14.39
CA ARG A 70 -12.07 -11.28 -13.85
C ARG A 70 -12.77 -10.80 -12.58
N LYS A 71 -12.00 -10.43 -11.56
CA LYS A 71 -12.52 -9.94 -10.28
C LYS A 71 -12.06 -8.50 -10.07
N ALA A 72 -12.97 -7.65 -9.63
CA ALA A 72 -12.65 -6.31 -9.19
C ALA A 72 -12.45 -6.31 -7.67
N PHE A 73 -11.29 -5.87 -7.21
CA PHE A 73 -11.00 -5.67 -5.79
C PHE A 73 -10.91 -4.17 -5.53
N VAL A 74 -11.89 -3.60 -4.83
CA VAL A 74 -11.84 -2.18 -4.43
C VAL A 74 -11.08 -2.06 -3.12
N TYR A 75 -9.98 -1.32 -3.13
CA TYR A 75 -9.06 -1.17 -2.00
C TYR A 75 -9.07 0.27 -1.50
N ILE A 76 -9.79 0.55 -0.42
CA ILE A 76 -9.90 1.90 0.15
C ILE A 76 -8.87 2.03 1.27
N SER A 77 -7.90 2.92 1.10
CA SER A 77 -6.82 3.14 2.07
C SER A 77 -6.15 4.48 1.83
N ASN A 78 -5.60 5.10 2.87
CA ASN A 78 -4.74 6.29 2.72
C ASN A 78 -3.40 5.96 2.04
N GLY A 79 -3.08 4.68 1.87
CA GLY A 79 -1.77 4.22 1.41
C GLY A 79 -0.79 4.00 2.56
N TYR A 80 0.44 3.65 2.22
CA TYR A 80 1.43 3.15 3.17
C TYR A 80 2.73 3.93 3.10
N ASP A 81 3.24 4.25 4.27
CA ASP A 81 4.58 4.76 4.52
C ASP A 81 4.99 4.20 5.89
N PHE A 82 6.02 3.34 5.91
CA PHE A 82 6.39 2.60 7.12
C PHE A 82 7.23 3.42 8.08
N ASN A 83 7.86 4.49 7.61
CA ASN A 83 8.70 5.34 8.43
C ASN A 83 8.58 6.83 8.02
N PRO A 84 7.37 7.41 8.08
CA PRO A 84 7.16 8.82 7.78
C PRO A 84 7.90 9.70 8.78
N PHE A 85 8.19 10.97 8.45
CA PHE A 85 8.66 12.00 9.40
C PHE A 85 9.89 11.60 10.25
N ALA A 86 10.80 10.80 9.71
CA ALA A 86 11.95 10.28 10.45
C ALA A 86 12.87 11.39 10.96
N ASP A 87 13.10 12.45 10.17
CA ASP A 87 13.99 13.53 10.55
C ASP A 87 13.32 14.44 11.61
N SER A 88 12.04 14.75 11.43
CA SER A 88 11.24 15.50 12.41
C SER A 88 11.18 14.79 13.77
N ARG A 89 11.06 13.46 13.79
CA ARG A 89 11.12 12.69 15.05
C ARG A 89 12.50 12.71 15.69
N GLN A 90 13.56 12.52 14.91
CA GLN A 90 14.94 12.60 15.44
C GLN A 90 15.23 13.97 16.06
N LYS A 91 14.80 15.06 15.40
CA LYS A 91 14.91 16.42 15.93
C LYS A 91 14.13 16.57 17.24
N ALA A 92 12.88 16.13 17.28
CA ALA A 92 12.04 16.20 18.49
C ALA A 92 12.65 15.40 19.65
N ASN A 93 13.26 14.25 19.38
CA ASN A 93 13.94 13.43 20.37
C ASN A 93 15.20 14.14 20.91
N ASN A 94 16.05 14.68 20.02
CA ASN A 94 17.24 15.43 20.40
C ASN A 94 16.89 16.65 21.27
N GLU A 95 15.83 17.39 20.91
CA GLU A 95 15.34 18.51 21.72
C GLU A 95 14.86 18.06 23.12
N ARG A 96 14.19 16.90 23.22
CA ARG A 96 13.80 16.33 24.52
C ARG A 96 15.03 16.00 25.35
N PHE A 97 16.03 15.31 24.79
CA PHE A 97 17.27 14.97 25.48
C PHE A 97 18.03 16.23 25.96
N GLN A 98 18.16 17.24 25.11
CA GLN A 98 18.82 18.51 25.49
C GLN A 98 18.10 19.22 26.64
N ARG A 99 16.77 19.15 26.72
CA ARG A 99 16.01 19.71 27.85
C ARG A 99 16.27 18.96 29.16
N PHE A 100 16.47 17.65 29.11
CA PHE A 100 16.83 16.84 30.29
C PHE A 100 18.27 17.10 30.74
N SER A 101 19.21 17.32 29.81
CA SER A 101 20.63 17.58 30.11
C SER A 101 20.91 18.98 30.68
N ARG A 102 20.00 19.96 30.54
CA ARG A 102 20.17 21.33 31.10
C ARG A 102 20.14 21.40 32.65
N THR A 103 20.10 20.26 33.34
CA THR A 103 20.19 20.18 34.81
C THR A 103 21.56 19.71 35.30
N GLY A 104 22.51 19.43 34.41
CA GLY A 104 23.91 19.14 34.71
C GLY A 104 24.83 20.12 33.97
N GLU A 105 25.95 20.48 34.60
CA GLU A 105 26.89 21.52 34.16
C GLU A 105 27.28 21.48 32.68
N ASP A 106 27.42 22.70 32.15
CA ASP A 106 27.72 23.10 30.78
C ASP A 106 29.07 22.53 30.31
N ASP A 107 29.06 21.64 29.31
CA ASP A 107 30.23 21.41 28.46
C ASP A 107 29.81 21.46 27.00
N GLY A 108 30.37 22.45 26.32
CA GLY A 108 30.03 22.84 24.96
C GLY A 108 30.55 21.85 23.93
N SER A 109 29.89 21.87 22.76
CA SER A 109 30.17 21.07 21.56
C SER A 109 29.60 19.65 21.54
N SER A 110 28.30 19.55 21.22
CA SER A 110 27.84 18.41 20.40
C SER A 110 27.53 18.92 18.99
N SER A 111 28.49 18.76 18.08
CA SER A 111 28.15 18.55 16.68
C SER A 111 27.04 17.50 16.63
N SER A 112 25.94 17.81 15.96
CA SER A 112 24.93 16.81 15.63
C SER A 112 25.55 15.85 14.62
N ASP A 113 26.39 14.94 15.09
CA ASP A 113 26.80 13.77 14.34
C ASP A 113 25.55 12.90 14.19
N THR A 114 24.76 13.22 13.16
CA THR A 114 23.68 12.39 12.69
C THR A 114 24.28 11.04 12.35
N ASN A 115 24.08 10.06 13.23
CA ASN A 115 24.63 8.73 13.07
C ASN A 115 24.29 8.20 11.66
N PRO A 116 25.26 7.94 10.78
CA PRO A 116 24.98 7.53 9.40
C PRO A 116 24.19 6.21 9.32
N PHE A 117 24.17 5.42 10.40
CA PHE A 117 23.35 4.22 10.53
C PHE A 117 21.85 4.51 10.78
N SER A 118 21.45 5.71 11.22
CA SER A 118 20.03 6.07 11.39
C SER A 118 19.29 6.17 10.05
N ASN A 119 19.98 6.61 8.99
CA ASN A 119 19.46 6.62 7.62
C ASN A 119 19.27 5.20 7.04
N GLN A 120 19.93 4.19 7.61
CA GLN A 120 19.80 2.81 7.18
C GLN A 120 18.42 2.23 7.52
N ASN A 121 17.86 2.63 8.68
CA ASN A 121 16.54 2.21 9.14
C ASN A 121 15.43 2.59 8.15
N ASN A 122 15.52 3.78 7.55
CA ASN A 122 14.53 4.24 6.58
C ASN A 122 14.52 3.38 5.31
N ARG A 123 15.70 2.95 4.85
CA ARG A 123 15.84 2.07 3.68
C ARG A 123 15.28 0.68 3.94
N PHE A 124 15.42 0.15 5.16
CA PHE A 124 14.84 -1.14 5.52
C PHE A 124 13.32 -1.09 5.58
N ALA A 125 12.74 -0.03 6.15
CA ALA A 125 11.30 0.20 6.17
C ALA A 125 10.72 0.28 4.74
N GLU A 126 11.39 1.00 3.84
CA GLU A 126 10.98 1.10 2.43
C GLU A 126 11.07 -0.26 1.70
N ALA A 127 12.18 -0.99 1.89
CA ALA A 127 12.36 -2.31 1.27
C ALA A 127 11.29 -3.32 1.74
N ASP A 128 10.95 -3.30 3.03
CA ASP A 128 9.87 -4.12 3.60
C ASP A 128 8.51 -3.76 2.99
N LEU A 129 8.19 -2.47 2.87
CA LEU A 129 6.96 -2.04 2.20
C LEU A 129 6.90 -2.54 0.75
N ILE A 130 7.98 -2.36 -0.02
CA ILE A 130 8.06 -2.83 -1.41
C ILE A 130 7.83 -4.36 -1.48
N ALA A 131 8.41 -5.12 -0.56
CA ALA A 131 8.23 -6.57 -0.51
C ALA A 131 6.76 -6.96 -0.23
N GLN A 132 6.08 -6.26 0.68
CA GLN A 132 4.68 -6.52 1.01
C GLN A 132 3.74 -6.14 -0.15
N LEU A 133 3.98 -5.00 -0.82
CA LEU A 133 3.22 -4.59 -2.01
C LEU A 133 3.39 -5.60 -3.16
N ALA A 134 4.62 -6.07 -3.38
CA ALA A 134 4.92 -7.08 -4.40
C ALA A 134 4.22 -8.42 -4.12
N GLU A 135 4.17 -8.84 -2.86
CA GLU A 135 3.48 -10.06 -2.45
C GLU A 135 1.96 -9.95 -2.64
N LEU A 136 1.35 -8.85 -2.21
CA LEU A 136 -0.09 -8.62 -2.40
C LEU A 136 -0.46 -8.56 -3.88
N THR A 137 0.33 -7.84 -4.69
CA THR A 137 0.19 -7.78 -6.15
C THR A 137 0.26 -9.17 -6.78
N ARG A 138 1.19 -10.00 -6.34
CA ARG A 138 1.34 -11.38 -6.83
C ARG A 138 0.09 -12.19 -6.54
N GLN A 139 -0.48 -12.09 -5.34
CA GLN A 139 -1.72 -12.80 -5.02
C GLN A 139 -2.92 -12.29 -5.81
N ALA A 140 -3.02 -10.98 -6.01
CA ALA A 140 -4.08 -10.42 -6.83
C ALA A 140 -4.05 -10.98 -8.25
N ASN A 141 -2.86 -10.99 -8.86
CA ASN A 141 -2.66 -11.54 -10.19
C ASN A 141 -2.97 -13.04 -10.27
N ARG A 142 -2.63 -13.83 -9.22
CA ARG A 142 -3.03 -15.25 -9.12
C ARG A 142 -4.52 -15.46 -9.01
N ALA A 143 -5.18 -14.64 -8.19
CA ALA A 143 -6.63 -14.65 -8.03
C ALA A 143 -7.37 -14.09 -9.24
N ASN A 144 -6.69 -13.72 -10.33
CA ASN A 144 -7.28 -13.02 -11.47
C ASN A 144 -8.05 -11.75 -11.07
N ALA A 145 -7.59 -11.07 -10.01
CA ALA A 145 -8.16 -9.84 -9.49
C ALA A 145 -7.37 -8.62 -9.97
N SER A 146 -8.08 -7.52 -10.21
CA SER A 146 -7.49 -6.20 -10.46
C SER A 146 -7.84 -5.29 -9.28
N LEU A 147 -6.83 -4.61 -8.73
CA LEU A 147 -6.99 -3.72 -7.58
C LEU A 147 -7.35 -2.31 -8.06
N TYR A 148 -8.46 -1.79 -7.56
CA TYR A 148 -8.89 -0.42 -7.73
C TYR A 148 -8.68 0.30 -6.40
N THR A 149 -7.57 1.02 -6.29
CA THR A 149 -7.19 1.66 -5.04
C THR A 149 -7.81 3.05 -4.95
N ILE A 150 -8.39 3.39 -3.80
CA ILE A 150 -9.02 4.69 -3.55
C ILE A 150 -8.42 5.30 -2.29
N ASP A 151 -7.80 6.48 -2.46
CA ASP A 151 -7.37 7.32 -1.35
C ASP A 151 -8.55 8.20 -0.91
N PRO A 152 -9.17 7.93 0.25
CA PRO A 152 -10.34 8.67 0.69
C PRO A 152 -10.01 10.10 1.12
N ARG A 153 -8.73 10.46 1.28
CA ARG A 153 -8.29 11.81 1.66
C ARG A 153 -8.59 12.86 0.57
N GLY A 154 -8.80 12.43 -0.68
CA GLY A 154 -9.06 13.33 -1.79
C GLY A 154 -7.82 14.13 -2.20
N LEU A 155 -7.98 15.43 -2.46
CA LEU A 155 -6.88 16.36 -2.71
C LEU A 155 -6.16 16.69 -1.39
N VAL A 156 -4.92 16.21 -1.25
CA VAL A 156 -4.12 16.43 -0.03
C VAL A 156 -3.23 17.65 -0.23
N GLY A 157 -3.37 18.63 0.67
CA GLY A 157 -2.57 19.85 0.71
C GLY A 157 -1.36 19.72 1.64
N GLY A 158 -1.07 20.79 2.40
CA GLY A 158 -0.04 20.80 3.44
C GLY A 158 -0.49 20.12 4.75
N PRO A 159 0.43 19.97 5.73
CA PRO A 159 0.09 19.52 7.07
C PRO A 159 -0.79 20.55 7.78
N ASP A 160 -1.43 20.14 8.87
CA ASP A 160 -2.19 21.06 9.72
C ASP A 160 -1.23 22.07 10.41
N LEU A 161 -1.72 23.28 10.72
CA LEU A 161 -0.88 24.39 11.21
C LEU A 161 -0.26 24.14 12.60
N ASP A 162 -0.85 23.26 13.39
CA ASP A 162 -0.38 22.83 14.70
C ASP A 162 0.71 21.75 14.63
N GLU A 163 0.92 21.15 13.45
CA GLU A 163 1.92 20.10 13.25
C GLU A 163 3.29 20.69 12.94
N LYS A 164 4.27 20.39 13.80
CA LYS A 164 5.68 20.78 13.59
C LYS A 164 6.39 19.80 12.65
N ILE A 165 5.87 19.65 11.45
CA ILE A 165 6.40 18.75 10.43
C ILE A 165 7.05 19.58 9.34
N ASP A 166 8.24 19.17 8.92
CA ASP A 166 8.90 19.77 7.77
C ASP A 166 8.08 19.56 6.48
N MET A 167 7.90 20.62 5.70
CA MET A 167 7.05 20.58 4.50
C MET A 167 7.55 19.58 3.45
N VAL A 168 8.86 19.34 3.38
CA VAL A 168 9.46 18.33 2.48
C VAL A 168 9.13 16.93 2.97
N GLU A 169 9.25 16.66 4.27
CA GLU A 169 8.88 15.36 4.83
C GLU A 169 7.38 15.08 4.67
N TRP A 170 6.53 16.10 4.84
CA TRP A 170 5.11 16.00 4.54
C TRP A 170 4.84 15.62 3.09
N GLN A 171 5.44 16.34 2.14
CA GLN A 171 5.26 16.06 0.72
C GLN A 171 5.75 14.65 0.36
N ASN A 172 6.86 14.21 0.94
CA ASN A 172 7.40 12.86 0.76
C ASN A 172 6.42 11.80 1.30
N HIS A 173 5.86 12.01 2.49
CA HIS A 173 4.87 11.10 3.08
C HIS A 173 3.61 10.97 2.20
N VAL A 174 3.04 12.09 1.76
CA VAL A 174 1.87 12.11 0.86
C VAL A 174 2.20 11.39 -0.46
N THR A 175 3.38 11.65 -1.02
CA THR A 175 3.82 11.01 -2.26
C THR A 175 4.01 9.51 -2.10
N SER A 176 4.68 9.07 -1.03
CA SER A 176 4.94 7.66 -0.70
C SER A 176 3.63 6.88 -0.54
N THR A 177 2.71 7.40 0.28
CA THR A 177 1.40 6.80 0.50
C THR A 177 0.59 6.67 -0.80
N GLN A 178 0.52 7.71 -1.62
CA GLN A 178 -0.17 7.64 -2.91
C GLN A 178 0.52 6.68 -3.91
N ASN A 179 1.85 6.63 -3.93
CA ASN A 179 2.61 5.73 -4.81
C ASN A 179 2.42 4.26 -4.45
N SER A 180 2.24 3.94 -3.16
CA SER A 180 1.91 2.57 -2.74
C SER A 180 0.59 2.08 -3.36
N LEU A 181 -0.42 2.96 -3.41
CA LEU A 181 -1.72 2.67 -4.03
C LEU A 181 -1.62 2.57 -5.56
N ARG A 182 -0.90 3.52 -6.19
CA ARG A 182 -0.62 3.47 -7.64
C ARG A 182 0.04 2.15 -8.03
N THR A 183 1.04 1.71 -7.26
CA THR A 183 1.78 0.47 -7.50
C THR A 183 0.85 -0.75 -7.49
N LEU A 184 -0.02 -0.88 -6.48
CA LEU A 184 -0.98 -1.99 -6.39
C LEU A 184 -1.97 -1.99 -7.56
N ALA A 185 -2.49 -0.83 -7.93
CA ALA A 185 -3.44 -0.71 -9.03
C ALA A 185 -2.79 -1.02 -10.39
N GLU A 186 -1.67 -0.37 -10.70
CA GLU A 186 -1.00 -0.49 -12.01
C GLU A 186 -0.49 -1.91 -12.25
N LEU A 187 0.15 -2.54 -11.26
CA LEU A 187 0.70 -3.89 -11.42
C LEU A 187 -0.36 -4.99 -11.52
N THR A 188 -1.61 -4.69 -11.18
CA THR A 188 -2.75 -5.62 -11.27
C THR A 188 -3.74 -5.27 -12.39
N GLY A 189 -3.45 -4.20 -13.14
CA GLY A 189 -4.25 -3.71 -14.26
C GLY A 189 -5.55 -3.02 -13.84
N GLY A 190 -5.58 -2.38 -12.66
CA GLY A 190 -6.67 -1.52 -12.21
C GLY A 190 -6.29 -0.02 -12.25
N ILE A 191 -7.06 0.80 -11.54
CA ILE A 191 -6.91 2.26 -11.50
C ILE A 191 -6.71 2.74 -10.07
N ALA A 192 -5.74 3.63 -9.87
CA ALA A 192 -5.58 4.37 -8.64
C ALA A 192 -6.33 5.71 -8.67
N VAL A 193 -7.22 5.90 -7.70
CA VAL A 193 -7.97 7.12 -7.43
C VAL A 193 -7.26 7.81 -6.28
N VAL A 194 -6.30 8.67 -6.62
CA VAL A 194 -5.47 9.39 -5.64
C VAL A 194 -5.43 10.86 -6.00
N ASN A 195 -5.34 11.73 -4.99
CA ASN A 195 -5.20 13.18 -5.16
C ASN A 195 -6.31 13.85 -6.01
N GLN A 196 -7.56 13.42 -5.84
CA GLN A 196 -8.71 13.99 -6.56
C GLN A 196 -9.99 13.98 -5.73
N ASN A 197 -10.88 14.96 -5.95
CA ASN A 197 -12.13 15.10 -5.21
C ASN A 197 -13.37 14.55 -5.93
N ASP A 198 -13.26 14.18 -7.20
CA ASP A 198 -14.38 13.63 -7.98
C ASP A 198 -14.40 12.09 -7.91
N PHE A 199 -14.79 11.57 -6.75
CA PHE A 199 -14.95 10.12 -6.54
C PHE A 199 -16.09 9.53 -7.38
N GLY A 200 -17.13 10.32 -7.68
CA GLY A 200 -18.25 9.86 -8.51
C GLY A 200 -17.82 9.52 -9.93
N LYS A 201 -17.03 10.40 -10.56
CA LYS A 201 -16.42 10.13 -11.87
C LYS A 201 -15.44 8.96 -11.81
N ALA A 202 -14.66 8.85 -10.74
CA ALA A 202 -13.73 7.76 -10.58
C ALA A 202 -14.43 6.39 -10.46
N LEU A 203 -15.49 6.30 -9.67
CA LEU A 203 -16.29 5.08 -9.52
C LEU A 203 -17.01 4.72 -10.83
N LYS A 204 -17.56 5.69 -11.56
CA LYS A 204 -18.11 5.47 -12.91
C LYS A 204 -17.07 4.92 -13.89
N ARG A 205 -15.83 5.41 -13.81
CA ARG A 205 -14.71 4.90 -14.62
C ARG A 205 -14.37 3.45 -14.27
N ILE A 206 -14.32 3.12 -12.98
CA ILE A 206 -14.09 1.75 -12.51
C ILE A 206 -15.22 0.83 -13.01
N ASP A 207 -16.47 1.24 -12.85
CA ASP A 207 -17.66 0.51 -13.32
C ASP A 207 -17.58 0.20 -14.83
N ALA A 208 -17.28 1.23 -15.64
CA ALA A 208 -17.11 1.09 -17.09
C ALA A 208 -15.98 0.10 -17.46
N GLU A 209 -14.84 0.16 -16.76
CA GLU A 209 -13.72 -0.76 -17.01
C GLU A 209 -14.01 -2.20 -16.57
N THR A 210 -14.87 -2.39 -15.58
CA THR A 210 -15.28 -3.73 -15.13
C THR A 210 -16.41 -4.33 -15.96
N SER A 211 -17.14 -3.52 -16.73
CA SER A 211 -18.29 -3.93 -17.54
C SER A 211 -17.86 -4.50 -18.89
N ASP A 212 -17.01 -3.79 -19.63
CA ASP A 212 -16.59 -4.17 -20.99
C ASP A 212 -15.11 -4.56 -21.00
N TYR A 213 -14.81 -5.86 -20.96
CA TYR A 213 -13.43 -6.35 -20.99
C TYR A 213 -13.26 -7.57 -21.90
N TYR A 214 -12.04 -7.73 -22.40
CA TYR A 214 -11.60 -8.92 -23.13
C TYR A 214 -10.62 -9.71 -22.27
N ILE A 215 -10.83 -11.03 -22.17
CA ILE A 215 -9.82 -11.95 -21.62
C ILE A 215 -9.07 -12.54 -22.80
N VAL A 216 -7.76 -12.28 -22.86
CA VAL A 216 -6.87 -12.88 -23.85
C VAL A 216 -6.01 -13.94 -23.15
N GLY A 217 -6.17 -15.19 -23.56
CA GLY A 217 -5.29 -16.28 -23.16
C GLY A 217 -4.07 -16.34 -24.08
N TYR A 218 -2.88 -16.52 -23.51
CA TYR A 218 -1.68 -16.82 -24.28
C TYR A 218 -0.83 -17.86 -23.57
N TYR A 219 -0.07 -18.62 -24.34
CA TYR A 219 0.96 -19.51 -23.83
C TYR A 219 2.31 -18.87 -24.08
N SER A 220 3.18 -18.87 -23.07
CA SER A 220 4.55 -18.44 -23.27
C SER A 220 5.30 -19.52 -24.05
N ASN A 221 6.00 -19.11 -25.09
CA ASN A 221 6.95 -19.94 -25.82
C ASN A 221 8.28 -20.14 -25.08
N ASN A 222 8.46 -19.58 -23.87
CA ASN A 222 9.66 -19.75 -23.06
C ASN A 222 9.52 -21.03 -22.19
N PRO A 223 10.28 -22.10 -22.47
CA PRO A 223 10.19 -23.34 -21.71
C PRO A 223 10.96 -23.28 -20.38
N ASP A 224 11.81 -22.27 -20.17
CA ASP A 224 12.69 -22.19 -18.99
C ASP A 224 11.89 -21.95 -17.70
N PRO A 225 11.87 -22.92 -16.76
CA PRO A 225 11.16 -22.78 -15.49
C PRO A 225 11.90 -21.88 -14.49
N LEU A 226 13.20 -21.60 -14.71
CA LEU A 226 14.00 -20.72 -13.86
C LEU A 226 13.68 -19.24 -14.10
N LYS A 227 13.23 -18.90 -15.32
CA LYS A 227 12.66 -17.58 -15.65
C LYS A 227 11.23 -17.45 -15.12
N LYS A 228 11.14 -17.34 -13.79
CA LYS A 228 9.86 -17.29 -13.06
C LYS A 228 9.06 -16.03 -13.37
N ARG A 229 9.69 -14.87 -13.52
CA ARG A 229 9.02 -13.59 -13.83
C ARG A 229 8.96 -13.39 -15.34
N ARG A 230 7.78 -13.03 -15.84
CA ARG A 230 7.50 -12.89 -17.27
C ARG A 230 6.73 -11.60 -17.51
N LYS A 231 7.35 -10.68 -18.25
CA LYS A 231 6.76 -9.39 -18.62
C LYS A 231 5.69 -9.59 -19.69
N ILE A 232 4.65 -8.77 -19.61
CA ILE A 232 3.54 -8.69 -20.55
C ILE A 232 3.54 -7.28 -21.14
N GLU A 233 3.40 -7.18 -22.45
CA GLU A 233 3.20 -5.91 -23.14
C GLU A 233 2.05 -6.10 -24.12
N VAL A 234 1.04 -5.24 -24.03
CA VAL A 234 -0.13 -5.25 -24.92
C VAL A 234 -0.08 -4.02 -25.82
N LYS A 235 -0.12 -4.23 -27.14
CA LYS A 235 -0.16 -3.18 -28.15
C LYS A 235 -1.47 -3.26 -28.92
N VAL A 236 -2.10 -2.12 -29.17
CA VAL A 236 -3.32 -2.02 -30.00
C VAL A 236 -3.07 -1.08 -31.18
N ASN A 237 -3.61 -1.41 -32.33
CA ASN A 237 -3.46 -0.58 -33.55
C ASN A 237 -4.38 0.65 -33.53
N ARG A 238 -5.42 0.65 -32.71
CA ARG A 238 -6.40 1.74 -32.62
C ARG A 238 -5.80 2.93 -31.86
N LYS A 239 -5.71 4.08 -32.53
CA LYS A 239 -5.21 5.33 -31.94
C LYS A 239 -6.19 5.85 -30.86
N GLY A 240 -5.65 6.54 -29.84
CA GLY A 240 -6.43 7.20 -28.79
C GLY A 240 -6.99 6.26 -27.70
N MET A 241 -6.57 4.99 -27.66
CA MET A 241 -7.00 4.04 -26.65
C MET A 241 -6.06 4.03 -25.44
N ASN A 242 -6.65 4.02 -24.24
CA ASN A 242 -5.92 3.75 -23.00
C ASN A 242 -5.99 2.24 -22.71
N ILE A 243 -4.84 1.59 -22.55
CA ILE A 243 -4.76 0.14 -22.31
C ILE A 243 -4.44 -0.09 -20.84
N PHE A 244 -5.28 -0.87 -20.16
CA PHE A 244 -5.02 -1.38 -18.82
C PHE A 244 -4.82 -2.88 -18.92
N HIS A 245 -3.68 -3.36 -18.43
CA HIS A 245 -3.31 -4.77 -18.48
C HIS A 245 -2.36 -5.09 -17.34
N ARG A 246 -2.25 -6.37 -17.00
CA ARG A 246 -1.19 -6.83 -16.10
C ARG A 246 0.15 -6.68 -16.81
N SER A 247 1.11 -6.05 -16.16
CA SER A 247 2.45 -5.79 -16.70
C SER A 247 3.38 -7.00 -16.61
N GLU A 248 3.12 -7.92 -15.69
CA GLU A 248 3.87 -9.17 -15.55
C GLU A 248 3.09 -10.26 -14.81
N TYR A 249 3.59 -11.49 -14.90
CA TYR A 249 3.17 -12.60 -14.04
C TYR A 249 4.38 -13.41 -13.59
N ARG A 250 4.19 -14.19 -12.53
CA ARG A 250 5.21 -15.08 -11.99
C ARG A 250 4.71 -16.52 -11.96
N LEU A 251 5.52 -17.45 -12.45
CA LEU A 251 5.25 -18.89 -12.34
C LEU A 251 5.08 -19.28 -10.87
N ARG A 252 4.15 -20.21 -10.60
CA ARG A 252 4.03 -20.83 -9.29
C ARG A 252 5.37 -21.50 -8.98
N PRO A 253 5.94 -21.33 -7.77
CA PRO A 253 6.94 -22.27 -7.30
C PRO A 253 6.36 -23.68 -7.44
N PRO A 254 7.13 -24.68 -7.92
CA PRO A 254 6.66 -26.06 -7.88
C PRO A 254 6.25 -26.37 -6.44
N ASP A 255 5.11 -27.04 -6.27
CA ASP A 255 4.67 -27.46 -4.95
C ASP A 255 5.82 -28.27 -4.32
N THR A 256 6.25 -27.87 -3.11
CA THR A 256 7.26 -28.64 -2.39
C THR A 256 6.70 -30.05 -2.25
N PRO A 257 7.39 -31.10 -2.75
CA PRO A 257 6.88 -32.45 -2.61
C PRO A 257 6.61 -32.70 -1.13
N ALA A 258 5.38 -33.11 -0.82
CA ALA A 258 5.00 -33.43 0.55
C ALA A 258 6.05 -34.37 1.11
N VAL A 259 6.72 -33.95 2.19
CA VAL A 259 7.62 -34.82 2.94
C VAL A 259 6.76 -35.98 3.39
N LYS A 260 6.90 -37.12 2.72
CA LYS A 260 6.26 -38.36 3.16
C LYS A 260 6.80 -38.62 4.57
N LYS A 261 5.92 -38.48 5.57
CA LYS A 261 6.17 -38.99 6.92
C LYS A 261 6.11 -40.51 6.90
#